data_AF-A0A7Z0DIL8-F1
#
_entry.id   AF-A0A7Z0DIL8-F1
#
_cell.length_a   1.000
_cell.length_b   1.000
_cell.length_c   1.000
_cell.angle_alpha   90.00
_cell.angle_beta   90.00
_cell.angle_gamma   90.00
#
_symmetry.space_group_name_H-M   'P 1'
#
loop_
_entity.id
_entity.type
_entity.pdbx_description
1 polymer ?
#
loop_
_entity_poly.entity_id
_entity_poly.type
_entity_poly.pdbx_seq_one_letter_code
_entity_poly.pdbx_strand_id
1 'polypeptide(L)'
;MTVENSARKSRQRGDGRNAFERFVEVVTSVVSHAPFFYVIVGALLLWAVSFPFWSSSTKWELAVHTGSSVLSLLLLVLLQNAGRRSEQAAHEKLNVIATALSDLMESRARDDEDLADSVRTLRQAVGLEERH
;
A
#
# COMPACT_ATOMS: atom_id res chain seq x y z
N MET A 1 45.91 -6.27 -8.31
CA MET A 1 44.77 -6.94 -8.97
C MET A 1 44.84 -8.40 -8.55
N THR A 2 43.94 -9.01 -7.78
CA THR A 2 42.52 -8.79 -7.53
C THR A 2 42.18 -9.45 -6.19
N VAL A 3 41.88 -8.65 -5.16
CA VAL A 3 41.23 -9.14 -3.95
C VAL A 3 39.75 -8.86 -4.12
N GLU A 4 39.07 -9.69 -4.90
CA GLU A 4 37.61 -9.68 -4.90
C GLU A 4 37.13 -11.08 -5.23
N ASN A 5 36.09 -11.52 -4.54
CA ASN A 5 35.29 -12.71 -4.81
C ASN A 5 35.49 -13.96 -3.93
N SER A 6 35.70 -13.75 -2.62
CA SER A 6 35.44 -14.78 -1.60
C SER A 6 34.16 -14.48 -0.79
N ALA A 7 33.65 -13.24 -0.84
CA ALA A 7 32.52 -12.78 -0.03
C ALA A 7 31.13 -13.04 -0.67
N ARG A 8 31.05 -13.41 -1.95
CA ARG A 8 29.76 -13.75 -2.60
C ARG A 8 29.35 -15.22 -2.44
N LYS A 9 30.26 -16.11 -2.03
CA LYS A 9 30.00 -17.56 -1.98
C LYS A 9 29.42 -18.05 -0.64
N SER A 10 29.34 -17.21 0.39
CA SER A 10 28.83 -17.58 1.72
C SER A 10 27.34 -17.23 1.95
N ARG A 11 26.64 -16.58 1.01
CA ARG A 11 25.18 -16.37 1.09
C ARG A 11 24.35 -17.55 0.59
N GLN A 12 24.99 -18.66 0.22
CA GLN A 12 24.35 -19.88 -0.27
C GLN A 12 24.54 -21.03 0.72
N ARG A 13 24.08 -20.85 1.96
CA ARG A 13 23.86 -21.98 2.87
C ARG A 13 22.73 -21.63 3.83
N GLY A 14 21.59 -22.28 3.63
CA GLY A 14 20.40 -22.12 4.45
C GLY A 14 19.15 -22.44 3.66
N ASP A 15 18.86 -23.74 3.55
CA ASP A 15 17.65 -24.38 2.99
C ASP A 15 16.32 -23.89 3.60
N GLY A 16 16.37 -23.01 4.61
CA GLY A 16 15.21 -22.43 5.29
C GLY A 16 14.62 -21.18 4.62
N ARG A 17 15.21 -20.66 3.53
CA ARG A 17 14.72 -19.44 2.86
C ARG A 17 13.56 -19.69 1.91
N ASN A 18 13.44 -20.87 1.31
CA ASN A 18 12.41 -21.11 0.28
C ASN A 18 11.00 -21.22 0.87
N ALA A 19 10.82 -21.84 2.03
CA ALA A 19 9.48 -21.99 2.64
C ALA A 19 8.98 -20.66 3.22
N PHE A 20 9.87 -19.89 3.85
CA PHE A 20 9.55 -18.57 4.39
C PHE A 20 9.36 -17.54 3.27
N GLU A 21 10.21 -17.51 2.24
CA GLU A 21 10.01 -16.59 1.10
C GLU A 21 8.73 -16.92 0.34
N ARG A 22 8.39 -18.21 0.16
CA ARG A 22 7.13 -18.62 -0.47
C ARG A 22 5.92 -18.32 0.42
N PHE A 23 6.07 -18.42 1.75
CA PHE A 23 5.06 -17.96 2.70
C PHE A 23 4.89 -16.44 2.65
N VAL A 24 5.98 -15.68 2.63
CA VAL A 24 5.97 -14.21 2.50
C VAL A 24 5.37 -13.80 1.17
N GLU A 25 5.70 -14.47 0.06
CA GLU A 25 5.14 -14.19 -1.27
C GLU A 25 3.64 -14.52 -1.35
N VAL A 26 3.22 -15.64 -0.75
CA VAL A 26 1.79 -15.97 -0.58
C VAL A 26 1.11 -14.93 0.31
N VAL A 27 1.68 -14.58 1.46
CA VAL A 27 1.12 -13.58 2.38
C VAL A 27 1.03 -12.20 1.73
N THR A 28 2.06 -11.76 1.02
CA THR A 28 2.09 -10.46 0.34
C THR A 28 1.15 -10.41 -0.86
N SER A 29 1.00 -11.49 -1.62
CA SER A 29 -0.01 -11.57 -2.70
C SER A 29 -1.44 -11.67 -2.17
N VAL A 30 -1.65 -12.34 -1.04
CA VAL A 30 -2.96 -12.51 -0.40
C VAL A 30 -3.39 -11.25 0.35
N VAL A 31 -2.46 -10.50 0.94
CA VAL A 31 -2.73 -9.22 1.63
C VAL A 31 -3.06 -8.09 0.65
N SER A 32 -2.62 -8.18 -0.60
CA SER A 32 -2.79 -7.09 -1.59
C SER A 32 -4.08 -7.19 -2.42
N HIS A 33 -4.84 -8.29 -2.37
CA HIS A 33 -6.06 -8.46 -3.19
C HIS A 33 -7.19 -9.23 -2.47
N ALA A 34 -8.41 -9.08 -3.01
CA ALA A 34 -9.68 -9.75 -2.64
C ALA A 34 -9.64 -11.19 -2.05
N PRO A 35 -8.71 -12.10 -2.39
CA PRO A 35 -8.55 -13.41 -1.72
C PRO A 35 -8.39 -13.42 -0.20
N PHE A 36 -7.91 -12.35 0.46
CA PHE A 36 -7.83 -12.30 1.93
C PHE A 36 -9.19 -12.55 2.61
N PHE A 37 -10.25 -12.03 1.99
CA PHE A 37 -11.63 -12.21 2.43
C PHE A 37 -12.00 -13.69 2.48
N TYR A 38 -11.67 -14.45 1.43
CA TYR A 38 -11.99 -15.87 1.34
C TYR A 38 -11.23 -16.72 2.35
N VAL A 39 -9.99 -16.37 2.67
CA VAL A 39 -9.20 -17.08 3.72
C VAL A 39 -9.83 -16.87 5.10
N ILE A 40 -10.23 -15.64 5.43
CA ILE A 40 -10.89 -15.32 6.71
C ILE A 40 -12.26 -15.96 6.79
N VAL A 41 -13.06 -15.90 5.72
CA VAL A 41 -14.37 -16.57 5.65
C VAL A 41 -14.20 -18.08 5.80
N GLY A 42 -13.19 -18.67 5.17
CA GLY A 42 -12.85 -20.07 5.33
C GLY A 42 -12.53 -20.44 6.77
N ALA A 43 -11.71 -19.64 7.46
CA ALA A 43 -11.39 -19.84 8.88
C ALA A 43 -12.64 -19.72 9.78
N LEU A 44 -13.53 -18.76 9.49
CA LEU A 44 -14.83 -18.60 10.15
C LEU A 44 -15.72 -19.82 9.97
N LEU A 45 -15.84 -20.33 8.75
CA LEU A 45 -16.63 -21.52 8.45
C LEU A 45 -16.08 -22.75 9.16
N LEU A 46 -14.76 -22.94 9.13
CA LEU A 46 -14.09 -24.05 9.81
C LEU A 46 -14.34 -24.02 11.32
N TRP A 47 -14.30 -22.82 11.90
CA TRP A 47 -14.61 -22.60 13.32
C TRP A 47 -16.09 -22.86 13.63
N ALA A 48 -17.01 -22.36 12.79
CA ALA A 48 -18.45 -22.57 12.94
C ALA A 48 -18.84 -24.05 12.81
N VAL A 49 -18.17 -24.81 11.95
CA VAL A 49 -18.38 -26.27 11.79
C VAL A 49 -17.82 -27.06 12.99
N SER A 50 -16.90 -26.50 13.76
CA SER A 50 -16.38 -27.11 14.99
C SER A 50 -17.37 -27.01 16.18
N PHE A 51 -18.35 -26.10 16.10
CA PHE A 51 -19.39 -25.86 17.10
C PHE A 51 -20.24 -27.08 17.54
N PRO A 52 -20.74 -27.96 16.64
CA PRO A 52 -21.53 -29.15 17.01
C PRO A 52 -20.80 -30.19 17.86
N PHE A 53 -19.48 -30.08 18.04
CA PHE A 53 -18.72 -31.00 18.89
C PHE A 53 -18.72 -30.63 20.39
N TRP A 54 -19.34 -29.52 20.80
CA TRP A 54 -19.31 -29.06 22.20
C TRP A 54 -20.65 -29.16 22.93
N SER A 55 -20.73 -30.10 23.89
CA SER A 55 -21.93 -30.39 24.70
C SER A 55 -22.03 -29.64 26.05
N SER A 56 -21.11 -28.71 26.37
CA SER A 56 -21.09 -28.03 27.69
C SER A 56 -21.29 -26.52 27.56
N SER A 57 -22.14 -25.92 28.42
CA SER A 57 -22.48 -24.49 28.40
C SER A 57 -21.27 -23.55 28.44
N THR A 58 -20.22 -23.88 29.19
CA THR A 58 -18.99 -23.07 29.27
C THR A 58 -18.22 -23.01 27.94
N LYS A 59 -18.25 -24.08 27.13
CA LYS A 59 -17.59 -24.12 25.81
C LYS A 59 -18.39 -23.34 24.77
N TRP A 60 -19.71 -23.35 24.90
CA TRP A 60 -20.61 -22.59 24.05
C TRP A 60 -20.47 -21.07 24.26
N GLU A 61 -20.34 -20.60 25.50
CA GLU A 61 -20.13 -19.19 25.80
C GLU A 61 -18.79 -18.66 25.25
N LEU A 62 -17.71 -19.42 25.44
CA LEU A 62 -16.41 -19.12 24.85
C LEU A 62 -16.50 -19.05 23.33
N ALA A 63 -17.29 -19.96 22.72
CA ALA A 63 -17.47 -19.95 21.29
C ALA A 63 -18.13 -18.63 20.83
N VAL A 64 -19.27 -18.24 21.41
CA VAL A 64 -19.96 -17.00 21.01
C VAL A 64 -19.05 -15.77 21.10
N HIS A 65 -18.24 -15.66 22.16
CA HIS A 65 -17.29 -14.56 22.34
C HIS A 65 -16.18 -14.55 21.26
N THR A 66 -15.60 -15.71 20.95
CA THR A 66 -14.60 -15.81 19.88
C THR A 66 -15.23 -15.55 18.50
N GLY A 67 -16.43 -16.06 18.24
CA GLY A 67 -17.15 -15.85 16.99
C GLY A 67 -17.50 -14.38 16.73
N SER A 68 -17.99 -13.66 17.75
CA SER A 68 -18.30 -12.23 17.63
C SER A 68 -17.03 -11.40 17.41
N SER A 69 -15.92 -11.76 18.04
CA SER A 69 -14.62 -11.13 17.82
C SER A 69 -14.15 -11.32 16.37
N VAL A 70 -14.27 -12.53 15.81
CA VAL A 70 -13.89 -12.80 14.41
C VAL A 70 -14.82 -12.09 13.42
N LEU A 71 -16.13 -12.07 13.68
CA LEU A 71 -17.10 -11.33 12.85
C LEU A 71 -16.79 -9.82 12.83
N SER A 72 -16.41 -9.28 13.99
CA SER A 72 -16.00 -7.88 14.13
C SER A 72 -14.71 -7.59 13.35
N LEU A 73 -13.72 -8.47 13.43
CA LEU A 73 -12.48 -8.33 12.64
C LEU A 73 -12.77 -8.39 11.14
N LEU A 74 -13.67 -9.27 10.68
CA LEU A 74 -14.09 -9.32 9.29
C LEU A 74 -14.73 -8.01 8.85
N LEU A 75 -15.66 -7.49 9.65
CA LEU A 75 -16.33 -6.22 9.36
C LEU A 75 -15.34 -5.06 9.34
N LEU A 76 -14.39 -5.06 10.27
CA LEU A 76 -13.32 -4.07 10.35
C LEU A 76 -12.42 -4.12 9.11
N VAL A 77 -12.03 -5.31 8.64
CA VAL A 77 -11.23 -5.47 7.42
C VAL A 77 -12.00 -5.03 6.18
N LEU A 78 -13.28 -5.39 6.06
CA LEU A 78 -14.13 -4.92 4.96
C LEU A 78 -14.26 -3.40 4.95
N LEU A 79 -14.48 -2.81 6.12
CA LEU A 79 -14.57 -1.37 6.30
C LEU A 79 -13.25 -0.69 5.95
N GLN A 80 -12.12 -1.24 6.41
CA GLN A 80 -10.78 -0.76 6.07
C GLN A 80 -10.51 -0.87 4.56
N ASN A 81 -10.92 -1.96 3.90
CA ASN A 81 -10.74 -2.15 2.46
C ASN A 81 -11.57 -1.14 1.66
N ALA A 82 -12.83 -0.91 2.04
CA ALA A 82 -13.67 0.13 1.46
C ALA A 82 -13.05 1.52 1.66
N GLY A 83 -12.51 1.78 2.86
CA GLY A 83 -11.78 3.00 3.18
C GLY A 83 -10.56 3.22 2.28
N ARG A 84 -9.66 2.23 2.16
CA ARG A 84 -8.46 2.31 1.33
C ARG A 84 -8.76 2.60 -0.14
N ARG A 85 -9.80 1.98 -0.70
CA ARG A 85 -10.25 2.25 -2.06
C ARG A 85 -10.79 3.68 -2.21
N SER A 86 -11.50 4.19 -1.21
CA SER A 86 -12.02 5.56 -1.21
C SER A 86 -10.91 6.60 -1.12
N GLU A 87 -9.85 6.33 -0.33
CA GLU A 87 -8.68 7.18 -0.19
C GLU A 87 -7.88 7.26 -1.50
N GLN A 88 -7.63 6.11 -2.15
CA GLN A 88 -6.97 6.07 -3.47
C GLN A 88 -7.74 6.85 -4.53
N ALA A 89 -9.07 6.71 -4.58
CA ALA A 89 -9.89 7.45 -5.54
C ALA A 89 -9.89 8.97 -5.28
N ALA A 90 -9.74 9.40 -4.02
CA ALA A 90 -9.63 10.81 -3.68
C ALA A 90 -8.29 11.41 -4.16
N HIS A 91 -7.18 10.69 -3.95
CA HIS A 91 -5.85 11.09 -4.42
C HIS A 91 -5.77 11.20 -5.94
N GLU A 92 -6.33 10.24 -6.67
CA GLU A 92 -6.36 10.25 -8.14
C GLU A 92 -7.06 11.51 -8.68
N LYS A 93 -8.23 11.84 -8.10
CA LYS A 93 -8.97 13.05 -8.49
C LYS A 93 -8.19 14.33 -8.20
N LEU A 94 -7.57 14.43 -7.03
CA LEU A 94 -6.75 15.59 -6.67
C LEU A 94 -5.57 15.74 -7.62
N ASN A 95 -4.92 14.64 -7.98
CA ASN A 95 -3.80 14.63 -8.92
C ASN A 95 -4.23 15.12 -10.30
N VAL A 96 -5.36 14.62 -10.84
CA VAL A 96 -5.92 15.09 -12.11
C VAL A 96 -6.22 16.59 -12.07
N ILE A 97 -6.81 17.10 -10.98
CA ILE A 97 -7.09 18.54 -10.82
C ILE A 97 -5.79 19.34 -10.75
N ALA A 98 -4.79 18.88 -9.99
CA ALA A 98 -3.51 19.55 -9.85
C ALA A 98 -2.76 19.62 -11.19
N THR A 99 -2.75 18.52 -11.95
CA THR A 99 -2.18 18.48 -13.31
C THR A 99 -2.91 19.42 -14.25
N ALA A 100 -4.26 19.38 -14.27
CA ALA A 100 -5.04 20.29 -15.12
C ALA A 100 -4.81 21.76 -14.79
N LEU A 101 -4.65 22.10 -13.50
CA LEU A 101 -4.34 23.46 -13.07
C LEU A 101 -2.92 23.86 -13.46
N SER A 102 -1.95 22.95 -13.34
CA SER A 102 -0.57 23.17 -13.78
C SER A 102 -0.49 23.41 -15.28
N ASP A 103 -1.18 22.60 -16.09
CA ASP A 103 -1.25 22.76 -17.55
C ASP A 103 -1.89 24.10 -17.93
N LEU A 104 -2.94 24.54 -17.22
CA LEU A 104 -3.54 25.86 -17.42
C LEU A 104 -2.60 27.00 -17.04
N MET A 105 -1.83 26.87 -15.96
CA MET A 105 -0.84 27.86 -15.58
C MET A 105 0.30 27.93 -16.61
N GLU A 106 0.74 26.80 -17.13
CA GLU A 106 1.75 26.74 -18.19
C GLU A 106 1.22 27.26 -19.53
N SER A 107 -0.02 26.95 -19.89
CA SER A 107 -0.67 27.52 -21.08
C SER A 107 -0.87 29.02 -20.94
N ARG A 108 -1.28 29.50 -19.76
CA ARG A 108 -1.41 30.92 -19.46
C ARG A 108 -0.05 31.61 -19.46
N ALA A 109 0.99 31.00 -18.90
CA ALA A 109 2.35 31.53 -18.95
C ALA A 109 2.92 31.56 -20.38
N ARG A 110 2.46 30.68 -21.27
CA ARG A 110 2.74 30.74 -22.70
C ARG A 110 1.95 31.84 -23.43
N ASP A 111 0.70 32.07 -23.05
CA ASP A 111 -0.16 33.10 -23.65
C ASP A 111 0.15 34.52 -23.13
N ASP A 112 0.70 34.65 -21.93
CA ASP A 112 1.14 35.92 -21.33
C ASP A 112 2.66 36.10 -21.57
N GLU A 113 3.01 36.38 -22.83
CA GLU A 113 4.39 36.63 -23.29
C GLU A 113 5.07 37.74 -22.45
N ASP A 114 4.28 38.70 -21.95
CA ASP A 114 4.70 39.78 -21.04
C ASP A 114 5.17 39.30 -19.65
N LEU A 115 4.55 38.23 -19.11
CA LEU A 115 4.94 37.68 -17.80
C LEU A 115 6.22 36.84 -17.92
N ALA A 116 6.37 36.12 -19.04
CA ALA A 116 7.60 35.39 -19.38
C ALA A 116 8.79 36.35 -19.58
N ASP A 117 8.57 37.49 -20.24
CA ASP A 117 9.57 38.53 -20.41
C ASP A 117 9.90 39.26 -19.11
N SER A 118 8.93 39.43 -18.20
CA SER A 118 9.18 39.95 -16.86
C SER A 118 10.08 39.03 -16.03
N VAL A 119 9.87 37.69 -16.10
CA VAL A 119 10.73 36.70 -15.43
C VAL A 119 12.14 36.67 -16.03
N ARG A 120 12.28 36.81 -17.36
CA ARG A 120 13.58 36.92 -18.04
C ARG A 120 14.32 38.20 -17.67
N THR A 121 13.60 39.32 -17.63
CA THR A 121 14.14 40.63 -17.24
C THR A 121 14.61 40.61 -15.79
N LEU A 122 13.85 39.96 -14.89
CA LEU A 122 14.26 39.79 -13.49
C LEU A 122 15.50 38.89 -13.37
N ARG A 123 15.61 37.83 -14.17
CA ARG A 123 16.77 36.93 -14.18
C ARG A 123 18.03 37.59 -14.75
N GLN A 124 17.89 38.51 -15.70
CA GLN A 124 18.98 39.36 -16.19
C GLN A 124 19.35 40.45 -15.17
N ALA A 125 18.38 41.08 -14.54
CA ALA A 125 18.60 42.13 -13.54
C ALA A 125 19.18 41.60 -12.22
N VAL A 126 18.88 40.34 -11.86
CA VAL A 126 19.45 39.65 -10.68
C VAL A 126 20.91 39.23 -10.89
N GLY A 127 21.48 39.42 -12.09
CA GLY A 127 22.93 39.48 -12.28
C GLY A 127 23.69 38.32 -11.64
N LEU A 128 23.80 37.21 -12.37
CA LEU A 128 25.02 36.40 -12.29
C LEU A 128 26.18 37.14 -12.98
N GLU A 129 26.40 38.40 -12.61
CA GLU A 129 27.62 39.13 -12.87
C GLU A 129 28.50 38.94 -11.62
N GLU A 130 29.75 38.55 -11.85
CA GLU A 130 30.83 38.48 -10.87
C GLU A 130 30.82 37.29 -9.90
N ARG A 131 31.33 36.16 -10.41
CA ARG A 131 32.45 35.47 -9.76
C ARG A 131 33.23 34.66 -10.81
N HIS A 132 34.04 35.39 -11.56
CA HIS A 132 35.34 34.88 -12.01
C HIS A 132 36.39 35.33 -10.99
#